data_AF-A0A432PYN4-F1
#
_entry.id   AF-A0A432PYN4-F1
#
_cell.length_a   1.000
_cell.length_b   1.000
_cell.length_c   1.000
_cell.angle_alpha   90.00
_cell.angle_beta   90.00
_cell.angle_gamma   90.00
#
_symmetry.space_group_name_H-M   'P 1'
#
loop_
_entity.id
_entity.type
_entity.pdbx_description
1 polymer ?
#
loop_
_entity_poly.entity_id
_entity_poly.type
_entity_poly.pdbx_seq_one_letter_code
_entity_poly.pdbx_strand_id
1 'polypeptide(L)'
;MKTPLYYVHKQLKAKFTNFAGWIMPLQYSSIVEEVRAVREEAGVFDISHMGRILIQDPEGKLQFFTTNNLNKLSVGRVQYNLLPNERGGVKDDITVYMLSEGEFFLCVNAANRKKVVKWLSPHLKLRDVSENFVQIALQGPKSEEILSKFFPVSEIKYYRFKVFDGTIISRTGYTGEDGFEIYAPPEKGKELFSELIKLAKPCGLGARDVLRIEAGLPLYGNEISEEITPIEANLERFVD
;
A
#
# COMPACT_ATOMS: atom_id res chain seq x y z
N MET A 1 -13.23 12.92 -2.23
CA MET A 1 -11.89 13.35 -1.74
C MET A 1 -10.90 13.38 -2.90
N LYS A 2 -9.78 14.08 -2.76
CA LYS A 2 -8.74 14.22 -3.80
C LYS A 2 -7.38 13.96 -3.15
N THR A 3 -6.51 13.21 -3.84
CA THR A 3 -5.13 13.00 -3.37
C THR A 3 -4.30 14.27 -3.54
N PRO A 4 -3.15 14.40 -2.86
CA PRO A 4 -2.22 15.53 -3.09
C PRO A 4 -1.70 15.61 -4.53
N LEU A 5 -1.80 14.52 -5.31
CA LEU A 5 -1.37 14.41 -6.70
C LEU A 5 -2.49 14.70 -7.73
N TYR A 6 -3.71 15.02 -7.28
CA TYR A 6 -4.88 15.22 -8.14
C TYR A 6 -4.63 16.18 -9.32
N TYR A 7 -3.96 17.31 -9.06
CA TYR A 7 -3.70 18.30 -10.11
C TYR A 7 -2.66 17.82 -11.14
N VAL A 8 -1.69 17.01 -10.72
CA VAL A 8 -0.74 16.36 -11.63
C VAL A 8 -1.49 15.41 -12.57
N HIS A 9 -2.40 14.60 -12.03
CA HIS A 9 -3.23 13.69 -12.84
C HIS A 9 -4.10 14.43 -13.86
N LYS A 10 -4.62 15.60 -13.46
CA LYS A 10 -5.41 16.46 -14.37
C LYS A 10 -4.54 17.01 -15.51
N GLN A 11 -3.31 17.42 -15.22
CA GLN A 11 -2.35 17.89 -16.24
C GLN A 11 -1.97 16.77 -17.21
N LEU A 12 -1.83 15.54 -16.71
CA LEU A 12 -1.61 14.33 -17.50
C LEU A 12 -2.86 13.85 -18.26
N LYS A 13 -3.97 14.60 -18.20
CA LYS A 13 -5.25 14.30 -18.87
C LYS A 13 -5.79 12.89 -18.54
N ALA A 14 -5.56 12.43 -17.31
CA ALA A 14 -6.07 11.14 -16.86
C ALA A 14 -7.60 11.08 -16.95
N LYS A 15 -8.13 9.91 -17.31
CA LYS A 15 -9.56 9.62 -17.16
C LYS A 15 -9.82 9.26 -15.71
N PHE A 16 -10.70 10.01 -15.04
CA PHE A 16 -10.99 9.81 -13.62
C PHE A 16 -12.17 8.86 -13.39
N THR A 17 -12.16 8.23 -12.22
CA THR A 17 -13.28 7.46 -11.66
C THR A 17 -13.47 7.80 -10.17
N ASN A 18 -14.58 7.35 -9.58
CA ASN A 18 -14.77 7.37 -8.13
C ASN A 18 -14.38 5.99 -7.56
N PHE A 19 -13.40 5.98 -6.67
CA PHE A 19 -12.93 4.78 -5.99
C PHE A 19 -12.89 5.02 -4.49
N ALA A 20 -13.71 4.31 -3.72
CA ALA A 20 -13.84 4.48 -2.27
C ALA A 20 -14.05 5.95 -1.81
N GLY A 21 -14.78 6.75 -2.60
CA GLY A 21 -15.01 8.17 -2.33
C GLY A 21 -13.85 9.10 -2.73
N TRP A 22 -12.82 8.58 -3.39
CA TRP A 22 -11.69 9.34 -3.96
C TRP A 22 -11.84 9.50 -5.46
N ILE A 23 -11.50 10.70 -5.96
CA ILE A 23 -11.38 10.95 -7.40
C ILE A 23 -9.98 10.51 -7.83
N MET A 24 -9.90 9.36 -8.50
CA MET A 24 -8.65 8.68 -8.85
C MET A 24 -8.54 8.47 -10.36
N PRO A 25 -7.32 8.45 -10.93
CA PRO A 25 -7.09 8.09 -12.31
C PRO A 25 -7.46 6.61 -12.55
N LEU A 26 -8.43 6.36 -13.43
CA LEU A 26 -8.72 5.02 -13.95
C LEU A 26 -7.64 4.56 -14.92
N GLN A 27 -7.20 5.47 -15.80
CA GLN A 27 -6.15 5.28 -16.80
C GLN A 27 -5.63 6.65 -17.29
N TYR A 28 -4.42 6.67 -17.84
CA TYR A 28 -3.78 7.81 -18.50
C TYR A 28 -3.69 7.62 -20.01
N SER A 29 -3.40 6.38 -20.45
CA SER A 29 -3.41 5.97 -21.85
C SER A 29 -4.47 4.88 -22.04
N SER A 30 -4.10 3.67 -22.45
CA SER A 30 -4.96 2.49 -22.30
C SER A 30 -4.53 1.62 -21.11
N ILE A 31 -5.50 0.88 -20.54
CA ILE A 31 -5.23 -0.09 -19.47
C ILE A 31 -4.21 -1.13 -19.93
N VAL A 32 -4.32 -1.62 -21.16
CA VAL A 32 -3.40 -2.64 -21.71
C VAL A 32 -1.97 -2.10 -21.82
N GLU A 33 -1.77 -0.87 -22.29
CA GLU A 33 -0.42 -0.28 -22.36
C GLU A 33 0.18 -0.05 -20.97
N GLU A 34 -0.64 0.35 -20.00
CA GLU A 34 -0.19 0.55 -18.62
C GLU A 34 0.19 -0.77 -17.95
N VAL A 35 -0.59 -1.83 -18.16
CA VAL A 35 -0.27 -3.19 -17.70
C VAL A 35 1.04 -3.67 -18.34
N ARG A 36 1.17 -3.53 -19.66
CA ARG A 36 2.39 -3.88 -20.39
C ARG A 36 3.61 -3.14 -19.83
N ALA A 37 3.48 -1.84 -19.56
CA ALA A 37 4.57 -1.06 -19.01
C ALA A 37 5.04 -1.59 -17.64
N VAL A 38 4.13 -2.06 -16.77
CA VAL A 38 4.53 -2.68 -15.50
C VAL A 38 5.21 -4.02 -15.72
N ARG A 39 4.70 -4.85 -16.63
CA ARG A 39 5.25 -6.19 -16.91
C ARG A 39 6.63 -6.15 -17.57
N GLU A 40 6.84 -5.21 -18.49
CA GLU A 40 8.05 -5.16 -19.34
C GLU A 40 9.07 -4.10 -18.86
N GLU A 41 8.62 -3.06 -18.15
CA GLU A 41 9.46 -1.93 -17.76
C GLU A 41 9.20 -1.46 -16.31
N ALA A 42 8.51 -0.33 -16.14
CA ALA A 42 8.06 0.17 -14.86
C ALA A 42 6.80 1.04 -15.03
N GLY A 43 5.85 0.86 -14.12
CA GLY A 43 4.69 1.73 -13.93
C GLY A 43 4.73 2.42 -12.57
N VAL A 44 4.21 3.65 -12.52
CA VAL A 44 4.08 4.45 -11.31
C VAL A 44 2.62 4.74 -11.01
N PHE A 45 2.20 4.44 -9.78
CA PHE A 45 0.82 4.56 -9.31
C PHE A 45 0.72 5.55 -8.16
N ASP A 46 -0.28 6.43 -8.20
CA ASP A 46 -0.72 7.17 -7.02
C ASP A 46 -1.66 6.29 -6.17
N ILE A 47 -1.18 5.91 -5.00
CA ILE A 47 -1.95 5.15 -4.01
C ILE A 47 -2.14 5.92 -2.69
N SER A 48 -2.05 7.25 -2.76
CA SER A 48 -2.20 8.13 -1.59
C SER A 48 -3.59 8.10 -0.93
N HIS A 49 -4.56 7.44 -1.56
CA HIS A 49 -5.90 7.21 -1.02
C HIS A 49 -5.92 6.18 0.12
N MET A 50 -4.90 5.31 0.21
CA MET A 50 -4.74 4.31 1.28
C MET A 50 -4.62 4.99 2.67
N GLY A 51 -5.06 4.31 3.72
CA GLY A 51 -4.93 4.79 5.09
C GLY A 51 -3.58 4.45 5.70
N ARG A 52 -3.05 5.32 6.56
CA ARG A 52 -1.80 5.12 7.30
C ARG A 52 -2.04 5.39 8.78
N ILE A 53 -1.72 4.41 9.62
CA ILE A 53 -1.99 4.47 11.07
C ILE A 53 -0.70 4.15 11.81
N LEU A 54 -0.26 5.05 12.69
CA LEU A 54 0.80 4.77 13.65
C LEU A 54 0.21 4.15 14.91
N ILE A 55 0.85 3.11 15.42
CA ILE A 55 0.44 2.40 16.63
C ILE A 55 1.63 2.36 17.60
N GLN A 56 1.36 2.69 18.86
CA GLN A 56 2.24 2.41 19.98
C GLN A 56 1.61 1.27 20.80
N ASP A 57 2.31 0.16 20.88
CA ASP A 57 1.85 -1.08 21.48
C ASP A 57 2.98 -1.78 22.27
N PRO A 58 3.45 -1.18 23.37
CA PRO A 58 4.46 -1.81 24.23
C PRO A 58 3.95 -3.08 24.93
N GLU A 59 2.63 -3.30 24.94
CA GLU A 59 1.98 -4.43 25.60
C GLU A 59 1.68 -5.60 24.64
N GLY A 60 1.97 -5.46 23.34
CA GLY A 60 1.75 -6.52 22.34
C GLY A 60 0.27 -6.83 22.05
N LYS A 61 -0.65 -5.90 22.34
CA LYS A 61 -2.09 -6.06 22.12
C LYS A 61 -2.46 -6.14 20.63
N LEU A 62 -1.66 -5.58 19.73
CA LEU A 62 -1.91 -5.59 18.29
C LEU A 62 -2.02 -7.02 17.75
N GLN A 63 -1.25 -7.97 18.31
CA GLN A 63 -1.29 -9.38 17.92
C GLN A 63 -2.70 -9.97 17.99
N PHE A 64 -3.52 -9.54 18.96
CA PHE A 64 -4.89 -10.03 19.13
C PHE A 64 -5.80 -9.68 17.94
N PHE A 65 -5.47 -8.63 17.19
CA PHE A 65 -6.27 -8.13 16.07
C PHE A 65 -5.76 -8.61 14.71
N THR A 66 -4.62 -9.31 14.66
CA THR A 66 -3.94 -9.71 13.44
C THR A 66 -3.89 -11.23 13.32
N THR A 67 -4.18 -11.77 12.14
CA THR A 67 -4.11 -13.22 11.91
C THR A 67 -2.69 -13.78 11.83
N ASN A 68 -1.73 -12.98 11.37
CA ASN A 68 -0.33 -13.40 11.23
C ASN A 68 0.44 -13.06 12.52
N ASN A 69 1.51 -13.82 12.77
CA ASN A 69 2.28 -13.73 14.00
C ASN A 69 3.33 -12.62 13.94
N LEU A 70 3.07 -11.55 14.69
CA LEU A 70 3.92 -10.38 14.84
C LEU A 70 5.22 -10.68 15.59
N ASN A 71 5.30 -11.77 16.38
CA ASN A 71 6.57 -12.16 17.01
C ASN A 71 7.63 -12.62 15.98
N LYS A 72 7.19 -12.98 14.76
CA LYS A 72 8.09 -13.28 13.63
C LYS A 72 8.50 -12.03 12.86
N LEU A 73 7.94 -10.87 13.20
CA LEU A 73 8.28 -9.58 12.62
C LEU A 73 9.46 -8.96 13.38
N SER A 74 10.34 -8.27 12.67
CA SER A 74 11.48 -7.57 13.26
C SER A 74 11.55 -6.15 12.72
N VAL A 75 12.25 -5.27 13.44
CA VAL A 75 12.45 -3.88 13.02
C VAL A 75 12.94 -3.80 11.56
N GLY A 76 12.34 -2.89 10.78
CA GLY A 76 12.65 -2.70 9.36
C GLY A 76 12.00 -3.73 8.41
N ARG A 77 11.11 -4.60 8.92
CA ARG A 77 10.35 -5.55 8.10
C ARG A 77 8.87 -5.17 8.02
N VAL A 78 8.26 -5.62 6.94
CA VAL A 78 6.83 -5.54 6.66
C VAL A 78 6.24 -6.95 6.81
N GLN A 79 4.97 -7.04 7.18
CA GLN A 79 4.19 -8.28 7.16
C GLN A 79 2.78 -8.00 6.65
N TYR A 80 2.30 -8.84 5.73
CA TYR A 80 0.91 -8.82 5.31
C TYR A 80 0.06 -9.52 6.37
N ASN A 81 -1.09 -8.93 6.68
CA ASN A 81 -1.93 -9.33 7.78
C ASN A 81 -3.40 -9.15 7.44
N LEU A 82 -4.26 -9.99 8.03
CA LEU A 82 -5.70 -9.83 7.97
C LEU A 82 -6.19 -9.38 9.34
N LEU A 83 -7.21 -8.54 9.34
CA LEU A 83 -7.91 -8.11 10.54
C LEU A 83 -9.24 -8.88 10.62
N PRO A 84 -9.35 -9.97 11.40
CA PRO A 84 -10.58 -10.74 11.47
C PRO A 84 -11.61 -10.06 12.36
N ASN A 85 -12.90 -10.28 12.08
CA ASN A 85 -13.99 -10.01 13.00
C ASN A 85 -14.21 -11.21 13.94
N GLU A 86 -15.15 -11.06 14.86
CA GLU A 86 -15.49 -12.04 15.88
C GLU A 86 -16.06 -13.36 15.31
N ARG A 87 -16.44 -13.36 14.03
CA ARG A 87 -16.95 -14.52 13.29
C ARG A 87 -15.90 -15.13 12.33
N GLY A 88 -14.69 -14.58 12.31
CA GLY A 88 -13.60 -15.01 11.43
C GLY A 88 -13.60 -14.41 10.03
N GLY A 89 -14.57 -13.56 9.67
CA GLY A 89 -14.55 -12.81 8.41
C GLY A 89 -13.58 -11.64 8.46
N VAL A 90 -13.12 -11.15 7.31
CA VAL A 90 -12.05 -10.14 7.23
C VAL A 90 -12.63 -8.71 7.27
N LYS A 91 -12.26 -7.91 8.27
CA LYS A 91 -12.56 -6.46 8.36
C LYS A 91 -11.68 -5.62 7.44
N ASP A 92 -10.44 -6.00 7.27
CA ASP A 92 -9.50 -5.40 6.31
C ASP A 92 -8.31 -6.35 6.10
N ASP A 93 -7.65 -6.28 4.94
CA ASP A 93 -6.27 -6.71 4.80
C ASP A 93 -5.34 -5.50 4.90
N ILE A 94 -4.18 -5.70 5.54
CA ILE A 94 -3.26 -4.62 5.88
C ILE A 94 -1.81 -5.06 5.70
N THR A 95 -0.92 -4.07 5.64
CA THR A 95 0.52 -4.30 5.83
C THR A 95 0.99 -3.64 7.13
N VAL A 96 1.69 -4.42 7.95
CA VAL A 96 2.23 -4.03 9.26
C VAL A 96 3.74 -3.82 9.12
N TYR A 97 4.21 -2.62 9.41
CA TYR A 97 5.62 -2.24 9.39
C TYR A 97 6.11 -2.11 10.83
N MET A 98 7.15 -2.84 11.22
CA MET A 98 7.75 -2.68 12.56
C MET A 98 8.82 -1.59 12.53
N LEU A 99 8.49 -0.41 13.04
CA LEU A 99 9.35 0.77 13.05
C LEU A 99 10.43 0.67 14.14
N SER A 100 10.02 0.25 15.33
CA SER A 100 10.86 -0.01 16.49
C SER A 100 10.14 -1.03 17.39
N GLU A 101 10.74 -1.41 18.52
CA GLU A 101 10.06 -2.29 19.47
C GLU A 101 8.80 -1.61 20.04
N GLY A 102 7.64 -2.25 19.85
CA GLY A 102 6.35 -1.69 20.28
C GLY A 102 5.84 -0.51 19.43
N GLU A 103 6.47 -0.17 18.29
CA GLU A 103 5.96 0.86 17.38
C GLU A 103 5.75 0.32 15.97
N PHE A 104 4.52 0.47 15.48
CA PHE A 104 4.10 -0.04 14.19
C PHE A 104 3.52 1.05 13.30
N PHE A 105 3.67 0.88 12.00
CA PHE A 105 2.98 1.63 10.98
C PHE A 105 2.12 0.68 10.16
N LEU A 106 0.83 0.95 10.06
CA LEU A 106 -0.11 0.17 9.27
C LEU A 106 -0.47 0.92 8.00
N CYS A 107 -0.43 0.23 6.85
CA CYS A 107 -1.10 0.67 5.63
C CYS A 107 -2.39 -0.15 5.45
N VAL A 108 -3.52 0.54 5.32
CA VAL A 108 -4.87 -0.03 5.32
C VAL A 108 -5.66 0.42 4.10
N ASN A 109 -6.70 -0.32 3.69
CA ASN A 109 -7.47 0.04 2.51
C ASN A 109 -8.23 1.37 2.69
N ALA A 110 -8.31 2.15 1.62
CA ALA A 110 -8.94 3.47 1.63
C ALA A 110 -10.40 3.44 2.14
N ALA A 111 -11.18 2.44 1.70
CA ALA A 111 -12.58 2.27 2.09
C ALA A 111 -12.73 1.93 3.58
N ASN A 112 -11.73 1.25 4.16
CA ASN A 112 -11.80 0.71 5.51
C ASN A 112 -11.08 1.56 6.55
N ARG A 113 -10.27 2.56 6.15
CA ARG A 113 -9.51 3.44 7.06
C ARG A 113 -10.30 3.88 8.30
N LYS A 114 -11.46 4.51 8.11
CA LYS A 114 -12.29 5.02 9.23
C LYS A 114 -12.83 3.89 10.11
N LYS A 115 -13.18 2.75 9.50
CA LYS A 115 -13.68 1.56 10.18
C LYS A 115 -12.59 0.96 11.07
N VAL A 116 -11.39 0.75 10.51
CA VAL A 116 -10.22 0.20 11.22
C VAL A 116 -9.80 1.10 12.38
N VAL A 117 -9.68 2.42 12.15
CA VAL A 117 -9.35 3.38 13.22
C VAL A 117 -10.39 3.32 14.35
N LYS A 118 -11.69 3.37 14.02
CA LYS A 118 -12.76 3.30 15.01
C LYS A 118 -12.74 2.00 15.81
N TRP A 119 -12.43 0.88 15.17
CA TRP A 119 -12.42 -0.44 15.79
C TRP A 119 -11.21 -0.66 16.71
N LEU A 120 -10.02 -0.23 16.30
CA LEU A 120 -8.79 -0.45 17.05
C LEU A 120 -8.55 0.59 18.17
N SER A 121 -9.02 1.83 18.00
CA SER A 121 -8.74 2.93 18.93
C SER A 121 -9.14 2.73 20.40
N PRO A 122 -10.20 1.95 20.75
CA PRO A 122 -10.50 1.66 22.15
C PRO A 122 -9.47 0.75 22.83
N HIS A 123 -8.68 0.01 22.05
CA HIS A 123 -7.79 -1.04 22.55
C HIS A 123 -6.30 -0.69 22.39
N LEU A 124 -5.97 0.15 21.41
CA LEU A 124 -4.61 0.48 21.01
C LEU A 124 -4.39 1.99 21.00
N LYS A 125 -3.19 2.43 21.41
CA LYS A 125 -2.77 3.82 21.26
C LYS A 125 -2.37 4.07 19.81
N LEU A 126 -3.26 4.69 19.04
CA LEU A 126 -3.05 4.92 17.61
C LEU A 126 -3.22 6.37 17.20
N ARG A 127 -2.61 6.73 16.05
CA ARG A 127 -2.81 8.01 15.36
C ARG A 127 -2.96 7.77 13.86
N ASP A 128 -4.02 8.31 13.29
CA ASP A 128 -4.19 8.34 11.84
C ASP A 128 -3.32 9.45 11.24
N VAL A 129 -2.34 9.05 10.43
CA VAL A 129 -1.36 9.94 9.79
C VAL A 129 -1.48 9.92 8.26
N SER A 130 -2.62 9.47 7.73
CA SER A 130 -2.81 9.30 6.28
C SER A 130 -2.56 10.58 5.49
N GLU A 131 -2.92 11.75 6.04
CA GLU A 131 -2.76 13.04 5.38
C GLU A 131 -1.31 13.58 5.42
N ASN A 132 -0.45 12.95 6.23
CA ASN A 132 0.95 13.35 6.36
C ASN A 132 1.83 12.81 5.23
N PHE A 133 1.28 11.97 4.33
CA PHE A 133 2.05 11.30 3.29
C PHE A 133 1.38 11.38 1.92
N VAL A 134 2.21 11.47 0.89
CA VAL A 134 1.92 10.96 -0.45
C VAL A 134 2.42 9.52 -0.50
N GLN A 135 1.62 8.61 -1.08
CA GLN A 135 2.01 7.21 -1.26
C GLN A 135 2.05 6.87 -2.75
N ILE A 136 3.21 6.38 -3.19
CA ILE A 136 3.51 6.06 -4.58
C ILE A 136 3.91 4.59 -4.63
N ALA A 137 3.40 3.85 -5.60
CA ALA A 137 3.96 2.54 -5.93
C ALA A 137 4.71 2.64 -7.27
N LEU A 138 5.98 2.30 -7.28
CA LEU A 138 6.80 2.13 -8.49
C LEU A 138 7.02 0.64 -8.68
N GLN A 139 6.50 0.06 -9.75
CA GLN A 139 6.36 -1.39 -9.92
C GLN A 139 6.84 -1.81 -11.31
N GLY A 140 7.47 -2.96 -11.42
CA GLY A 140 8.01 -3.51 -12.67
C GLY A 140 9.51 -3.80 -12.59
N PRO A 141 10.06 -4.59 -13.54
CA PRO A 141 11.44 -5.06 -13.52
C PRO A 141 12.49 -3.93 -13.53
N LYS A 142 12.17 -2.72 -14.02
CA LYS A 142 13.08 -1.56 -14.01
C LYS A 142 12.92 -0.66 -12.77
N SER A 143 12.05 -1.02 -11.82
CA SER A 143 11.73 -0.17 -10.66
C SER A 143 12.95 0.12 -9.76
N GLU A 144 13.81 -0.87 -9.50
CA GLU A 144 15.04 -0.68 -8.71
C GLU A 144 16.02 0.26 -9.40
N GLU A 145 16.25 0.08 -10.70
CA GLU A 145 17.15 0.95 -11.48
C GLU A 145 16.68 2.41 -11.42
N ILE A 146 15.37 2.63 -11.60
CA ILE A 146 14.78 3.96 -11.59
C ILE A 146 14.87 4.59 -10.19
N LEU A 147 14.46 3.86 -9.14
CA LEU A 147 14.41 4.41 -7.78
C LEU A 147 15.82 4.63 -7.21
N SER A 148 16.81 3.86 -7.65
CA SER A 148 18.22 4.01 -7.27
C SER A 148 18.83 5.36 -7.64
N LYS A 149 18.22 6.09 -8.59
CA LYS A 149 18.62 7.46 -8.95
C LYS A 149 18.29 8.49 -7.86
N PHE A 150 17.38 8.14 -6.94
CA PHE A 150 16.89 9.04 -5.88
C PHE A 150 17.26 8.56 -4.48
N PHE A 151 17.35 7.24 -4.27
CA PHE A 151 17.59 6.63 -2.96
C PHE A 151 18.46 5.37 -3.06
N PRO A 152 19.27 5.04 -2.05
CA PRO A 152 20.07 3.81 -2.03
C PRO A 152 19.21 2.58 -1.67
N VAL A 153 18.45 2.07 -2.63
CA VAL A 153 17.40 1.04 -2.39
C VAL A 153 17.85 -0.41 -2.63
N SER A 154 19.03 -0.64 -3.21
CA SER A 154 19.52 -1.98 -3.57
C SER A 154 19.57 -2.96 -2.38
N GLU A 155 19.84 -2.45 -1.17
CA GLU A 155 19.88 -3.26 0.06
C GLU A 155 18.50 -3.60 0.65
N ILE A 156 17.43 -2.96 0.17
CA ILE A 156 16.07 -3.16 0.69
C ILE A 156 15.51 -4.45 0.10
N LYS A 157 15.65 -5.56 0.83
CA LYS A 157 15.11 -6.87 0.41
C LYS A 157 13.57 -6.88 0.43
N TYR A 158 12.98 -7.85 -0.26
CA TYR A 158 11.52 -8.08 -0.28
C TYR A 158 10.91 -8.05 1.13
N TYR A 159 9.78 -7.34 1.28
CA TYR A 159 9.09 -7.14 2.58
C TYR A 159 10.01 -6.56 3.68
N ARG A 160 10.97 -5.73 3.27
CA ARG A 160 11.73 -4.84 4.16
C ARG A 160 11.55 -3.41 3.75
N PHE A 161 11.88 -2.50 4.65
CA PHE A 161 11.83 -1.07 4.41
C PHE A 161 13.01 -0.35 5.07
N LYS A 162 13.29 0.86 4.58
CA LYS A 162 14.20 1.82 5.20
C LYS A 162 13.53 3.20 5.25
N VAL A 163 14.01 4.06 6.14
CA VAL A 163 13.55 5.44 6.28
C VAL A 163 14.68 6.40 5.86
N PHE A 164 14.37 7.33 4.97
CA PHE A 164 15.28 8.36 4.44
C PHE A 164 14.67 9.74 4.61
N ASP A 165 15.14 10.52 5.58
CA ASP A 165 14.65 11.88 5.86
C ASP A 165 13.11 11.97 5.91
N GLY A 166 12.50 11.08 6.71
CA GLY A 166 11.04 10.99 6.86
C GLY A 166 10.31 10.31 5.70
N THR A 167 11.01 9.82 4.67
CA THR A 167 10.44 9.00 3.59
C THR A 167 10.62 7.52 3.92
N ILE A 168 9.52 6.77 4.05
CA ILE A 168 9.55 5.31 4.20
C ILE A 168 9.55 4.68 2.81
N ILE A 169 10.49 3.79 2.53
CA ILE A 169 10.57 3.05 1.26
C ILE A 169 10.59 1.56 1.59
N SER A 170 9.59 0.82 1.10
CA SER A 170 9.52 -0.63 1.21
C SER A 170 9.61 -1.31 -0.15
N ARG A 171 10.25 -2.48 -0.21
CA ARG A 171 10.18 -3.36 -1.39
C ARG A 171 8.93 -4.25 -1.27
N THR A 172 7.78 -3.62 -1.52
CA THR A 172 6.43 -4.19 -1.49
C THR A 172 5.66 -3.79 -2.76
N GLY A 173 4.57 -4.49 -3.04
CA GLY A 173 3.85 -4.30 -4.29
C GLY A 173 2.52 -5.03 -4.34
N TYR A 174 1.72 -4.65 -5.34
CA TYR A 174 0.39 -5.20 -5.60
C TYR A 174 0.21 -5.54 -7.09
N THR A 175 1.27 -6.03 -7.72
CA THR A 175 1.33 -6.23 -9.17
C THR A 175 1.86 -7.59 -9.59
N GLY A 176 2.55 -8.32 -8.71
CA GLY A 176 3.27 -9.56 -9.04
C GLY A 176 4.69 -9.34 -9.59
N GLU A 177 5.07 -8.09 -9.90
CA GLU A 177 6.46 -7.73 -10.23
C GLU A 177 7.26 -7.30 -9.00
N ASP A 178 8.57 -7.17 -9.16
CA ASP A 178 9.38 -6.39 -8.21
C ASP A 178 8.95 -4.92 -8.21
N GLY A 179 9.20 -4.24 -7.10
CA GLY A 179 8.73 -2.88 -6.94
C GLY A 179 8.85 -2.37 -5.51
N PHE A 180 8.58 -1.07 -5.40
CA PHE A 180 8.65 -0.35 -4.16
C PHE A 180 7.38 0.45 -3.91
N GLU A 181 7.05 0.61 -2.63
CA GLU A 181 6.09 1.60 -2.16
C GLU A 181 6.83 2.67 -1.36
N ILE A 182 6.51 3.93 -1.66
CA ILE A 182 7.16 5.11 -1.10
C ILE A 182 6.12 5.93 -0.36
N TYR A 183 6.36 6.18 0.92
CA TYR A 183 5.57 7.07 1.78
C TYR A 183 6.41 8.31 2.06
N ALA A 184 6.16 9.40 1.33
CA ALA A 184 6.93 10.64 1.44
C ALA A 184 6.08 11.77 2.02
N PRO A 185 6.67 12.72 2.76
CA PRO A 185 6.00 13.97 3.12
C PRO A 185 5.40 14.66 1.88
N PRO A 186 4.29 15.40 1.97
CA PRO A 186 3.48 15.73 0.79
C PRO A 186 4.23 16.49 -0.29
N GLU A 187 5.07 17.46 0.06
CA GLU A 187 5.86 18.23 -0.92
C GLU A 187 6.91 17.36 -1.61
N LYS A 188 7.74 16.63 -0.83
CA LYS A 188 8.74 15.70 -1.37
C LYS A 188 8.11 14.60 -2.22
N GLY A 189 6.93 14.12 -1.85
CA GLY A 189 6.19 13.12 -2.62
C GLY A 189 5.65 13.64 -3.95
N LYS A 190 5.16 14.89 -4.02
CA LYS A 190 4.75 15.52 -5.28
C LYS A 190 5.92 15.72 -6.23
N GLU A 191 7.06 16.17 -5.71
CA GLU A 191 8.29 16.33 -6.47
C GLU A 191 8.77 14.97 -6.99
N LEU A 192 8.88 13.97 -6.11
CA LEU A 192 9.28 12.62 -6.49
C LEU A 192 8.35 12.02 -7.55
N PHE A 193 7.04 12.13 -7.39
CA PHE A 193 6.09 11.62 -8.38
C PHE A 193 6.31 12.29 -9.75
N SER A 194 6.53 13.61 -9.77
CA SER A 194 6.79 14.37 -11.00
C SER A 194 8.09 13.96 -11.70
N GLU A 195 9.12 13.55 -10.96
CA GLU A 195 10.34 12.99 -11.54
C GLU A 195 10.14 11.54 -12.01
N LEU A 196 9.43 10.71 -11.24
CA LEU A 196 9.18 9.31 -11.59
C LEU A 196 8.37 9.16 -12.88
N ILE A 197 7.37 9.99 -13.13
CA ILE A 197 6.58 9.93 -14.37
C ILE A 197 7.37 10.29 -15.64
N LYS A 198 8.58 10.85 -15.51
CA LYS A 198 9.49 11.06 -16.65
C LYS A 198 10.28 9.79 -16.99
N LEU A 199 10.38 8.86 -16.04
CA LEU A 199 11.20 7.65 -16.12
C LEU A 199 10.38 6.36 -16.18
N ALA A 200 9.12 6.40 -15.74
CA ALA A 200 8.19 5.28 -15.71
C ALA A 200 6.80 5.72 -16.20
N LYS A 201 6.02 4.76 -16.69
CA LYS A 201 4.67 5.02 -17.20
C LYS A 201 3.71 5.34 -16.04
N PRO A 202 2.96 6.46 -16.03
CA PRO A 202 1.88 6.63 -15.06
C PRO A 202 0.76 5.61 -15.33
N CYS A 203 0.34 4.91 -14.29
CA CYS A 203 -0.64 3.84 -14.36
C CYS A 203 -1.83 4.12 -13.42
N GLY A 204 -3.03 3.88 -13.93
CA GLY A 204 -4.29 4.09 -13.21
C GLY A 204 -4.81 2.84 -12.51
N LEU A 205 -5.96 2.99 -11.86
CA LEU A 205 -6.65 1.92 -11.13
C LEU A 205 -7.04 0.74 -12.01
N GLY A 206 -7.33 0.96 -13.29
CA GLY A 206 -7.68 -0.12 -14.22
C GLY A 206 -6.52 -1.07 -14.45
N ALA A 207 -5.31 -0.54 -14.66
CA ALA A 207 -4.11 -1.37 -14.77
C ALA A 207 -3.78 -2.07 -13.44
N ARG A 208 -3.93 -1.37 -12.31
CA ARG A 208 -3.72 -1.95 -10.97
C ARG A 208 -4.61 -3.17 -10.74
N ASP A 209 -5.89 -3.11 -11.12
CA ASP A 209 -6.82 -4.22 -10.93
C ASP A 209 -6.52 -5.41 -11.86
N VAL A 210 -6.09 -5.17 -13.10
CA VAL A 210 -5.64 -6.28 -13.97
C VAL A 210 -4.40 -6.96 -13.39
N LEU A 211 -3.38 -6.19 -13.02
CA LEU A 211 -2.10 -6.72 -12.55
C LEU A 211 -2.23 -7.55 -11.27
N ARG A 212 -3.06 -7.11 -10.32
CA ARG A 212 -3.30 -7.84 -9.07
C ARG A 212 -4.07 -9.14 -9.30
N ILE A 213 -5.01 -9.16 -10.25
CA ILE A 213 -5.77 -10.37 -10.61
C ILE A 213 -4.82 -11.40 -11.21
N GLU A 214 -3.98 -10.98 -12.16
CA GLU A 214 -2.95 -11.85 -12.75
C GLU A 214 -1.99 -12.42 -11.68
N ALA A 215 -1.67 -11.63 -10.66
CA ALA A 215 -0.83 -12.05 -9.54
C ALA A 215 -1.57 -12.87 -8.45
N GLY A 216 -2.89 -13.07 -8.57
CA GLY A 216 -3.69 -13.78 -7.58
C GLY A 216 -3.80 -13.07 -6.23
N LEU A 217 -3.79 -11.73 -6.21
CA LEU A 217 -3.88 -10.93 -5.00
C LEU A 217 -5.35 -10.51 -4.72
N PRO A 218 -5.83 -10.66 -3.47
CA PRO A 218 -7.22 -10.37 -3.11
C PRO A 218 -7.46 -8.87 -3.00
N LEU A 219 -8.67 -8.43 -3.37
CA LEU A 219 -9.13 -7.07 -3.14
C LEU A 219 -10.27 -7.05 -2.13
N TYR A 220 -10.14 -6.24 -1.07
CA TYR A 220 -11.22 -6.05 -0.11
C TYR A 220 -12.53 -5.59 -0.78
N GLY A 221 -13.63 -6.24 -0.41
CA GLY A 221 -14.96 -6.04 -0.98
C GLY A 221 -15.24 -6.94 -2.19
N ASN A 222 -14.26 -7.72 -2.63
CA ASN A 222 -14.42 -8.74 -3.68
C ASN A 222 -14.05 -10.11 -3.09
N GLU A 223 -12.76 -10.48 -3.09
CA GLU A 223 -12.31 -11.80 -2.63
C GLU A 223 -12.26 -11.93 -1.10
N ILE A 224 -12.21 -10.81 -0.38
CA ILE A 224 -12.24 -10.78 1.09
C ILE A 224 -13.26 -9.75 1.58
N SER A 225 -13.99 -10.10 2.63
CA SER A 225 -14.99 -9.24 3.28
C SER A 225 -15.32 -9.75 4.68
N GLU A 226 -16.16 -9.04 5.42
CA GLU A 226 -16.58 -9.45 6.77
C GLU A 226 -17.43 -10.73 6.79
N GLU A 227 -17.87 -11.21 5.63
CA GLU A 227 -18.60 -12.47 5.45
C GLU A 227 -17.73 -13.59 4.86
N ILE A 228 -16.47 -13.31 4.49
CA ILE A 228 -15.54 -14.29 3.88
C ILE A 228 -14.34 -14.45 4.81
N THR A 229 -14.09 -15.69 5.23
CA THR A 229 -12.95 -16.04 6.09
C THR A 229 -11.63 -16.09 5.30
N PRO A 230 -10.47 -15.94 5.97
CA PRO A 230 -9.17 -16.15 5.32
C PRO A 230 -9.05 -17.50 4.60
N ILE A 231 -9.66 -18.56 5.13
CA ILE A 231 -9.58 -19.91 4.56
C ILE A 231 -10.39 -20.00 3.26
N GLU A 232 -11.60 -19.45 3.22
CA GLU A 232 -12.42 -19.38 2.00
C GLU A 232 -11.75 -18.56 0.91
N ALA A 233 -10.97 -17.55 1.29
CA ALA A 233 -10.19 -16.71 0.38
C ALA A 233 -8.82 -17.31 -0.02
N ASN A 234 -8.48 -18.54 0.41
CA ASN A 234 -7.18 -19.19 0.15
C ASN A 234 -5.98 -18.39 0.71
N LEU A 235 -6.17 -17.81 1.90
CA LEU A 235 -5.21 -16.98 2.64
C LEU A 235 -4.80 -17.60 3.99
N GLU A 236 -5.03 -18.89 4.20
CA GLU A 236 -4.71 -19.61 5.43
C GLU A 236 -3.23 -19.56 5.79
N ARG A 237 -2.34 -19.39 4.79
CA ARG A 237 -0.89 -19.16 5.01
C ARG A 237 -0.56 -17.89 5.81
N PHE A 238 -1.54 -17.00 6.02
CA PHE A 238 -1.41 -15.77 6.80
C PHE A 238 -2.16 -15.84 8.13
N VAL A 239 -2.54 -17.05 8.58
CA VAL A 239 -3.19 -17.32 9.87
C VAL A 239 -2.26 -18.20 10.70
N ASP A 240 -1.84 -17.71 11.88
CA ASP A 240 -0.95 -18.40 12.84
C ASP A 240 -1.49 -18.27 14.27
#